data_AF-A0AAU8YPX7-F1
#
_entry.id   AF-A0AAU8YPX7-F1
#
_cell.length_a   1.000
_cell.length_b   1.000
_cell.length_c   1.000
_cell.angle_alpha   90.00
_cell.angle_beta   90.00
_cell.angle_gamma   90.00
#
_symmetry.space_group_name_H-M   'P 1'
#
loop_
_entity.id
_entity.type
_entity.pdbx_description
1 polymer ?
#
loop_
_entity_poly.entity_id
_entity_poly.type
_entity_poly.pdbx_seq_one_letter_code
_entity_poly.pdbx_strand_id
1 'polypeptide(L)'
;MYKLAPLSAAIVLALAGQAMAADSTSSQTQDGKENIAEVSQTQASFASATQNQTGKGHNHLAVQAESTSDIQQSATGQYNAGYAEQLFENGSQITQQAGGSYNDAFASQSLGSNNESLQTQQGVGNKSTVWQDSQEGSKATSGQSGQRNEAFIEQTFGGSNNRSTVNQTGQDNYATAEHLNHIDGDIQVYQDGHDNWAYGDQREGTGGTIAIGQYGGGNSVEVWQDTQIGSQASVVQTGQSNEGYIDQSFGVSNKVSLSQQGNANASWSDQFETNNSTTTITQTGNNNLHFTYQNGENLNLTINTQGNGNSITASNWKGAKMGGQFGTNQNATINQAGNGNGVNLTQKGADQLATLTQTGKGNQMSTKQDDVSNELYFEQNGTDNILIADQRGTDNYAYGSSQGTGNTITLDQSGYSNQSYTNQLYGSGNEATIKQTDSINVAYVTQGGQSNKAFVDQSGVAQSATITQLGSANLATVTQQ
;
A
#
# COMPACT_ATOMS: atom_id res chain seq x y z
N MET A 1 48.99 52.86 -21.50
CA MET A 1 49.39 51.46 -21.69
C MET A 1 48.12 50.65 -21.94
N TYR A 2 48.02 49.99 -23.10
CA TYR A 2 46.91 49.09 -23.42
C TYR A 2 47.30 47.64 -23.09
N LYS A 3 46.40 46.89 -22.46
CA LYS A 3 45.75 45.66 -22.99
C LYS A 3 45.24 44.79 -21.85
N LEU A 4 43.94 44.48 -21.90
CA LEU A 4 43.39 43.30 -21.25
C LEU A 4 44.03 42.05 -21.87
N ALA A 5 44.38 41.07 -21.04
CA ALA A 5 44.81 39.74 -21.48
C ALA A 5 43.61 38.76 -21.38
N PRO A 6 43.53 37.74 -22.25
CA PRO A 6 42.24 37.21 -22.70
C PRO A 6 41.66 36.09 -21.85
N LEU A 7 40.34 35.90 -21.95
CA LEU A 7 39.69 34.64 -21.56
C LEU A 7 40.27 33.49 -22.41
N SER A 8 40.78 32.46 -21.74
CA SER A 8 40.94 31.13 -22.34
C SER A 8 39.59 30.41 -22.35
N ALA A 9 38.91 30.48 -23.51
CA ALA A 9 37.91 29.51 -23.93
C ALA A 9 38.61 28.52 -24.87
N ALA A 10 38.64 27.24 -24.50
CA ALA A 10 39.22 26.18 -25.32
C ALA A 10 38.11 25.53 -26.16
N ILE A 11 37.81 26.11 -27.33
CA ILE A 11 36.92 25.48 -28.31
C ILE A 11 37.74 24.43 -29.06
N VAL A 12 37.45 23.15 -28.83
CA VAL A 12 37.93 22.04 -29.67
C VAL A 12 36.85 21.77 -30.71
N LEU A 13 37.10 22.19 -31.96
CA LEU A 13 36.25 21.89 -33.11
C LEU A 13 36.92 20.80 -33.96
N ALA A 14 36.34 19.60 -33.97
CA ALA A 14 36.71 18.55 -34.91
C ALA A 14 35.67 18.50 -36.05
N LEU A 15 36.12 18.62 -37.30
CA LEU A 15 35.29 18.45 -38.50
C LEU A 15 35.60 17.10 -39.17
N ALA A 16 34.57 16.50 -39.78
CA ALA A 16 34.40 15.05 -39.86
C ALA A 16 34.83 14.34 -41.16
N GLY A 17 34.78 13.01 -41.12
CA GLY A 17 34.72 12.06 -42.25
C GLY A 17 34.65 10.62 -41.70
N GLN A 18 33.81 9.70 -42.19
CA GLN A 18 33.31 9.54 -43.56
C GLN A 18 31.87 8.99 -43.67
N ALA A 19 31.21 9.33 -44.80
CA ALA A 19 30.16 8.57 -45.53
C ALA A 19 28.74 8.41 -44.92
N MET A 20 27.78 8.04 -45.79
CA MET A 20 26.33 8.22 -45.59
C MET A 20 25.61 7.03 -44.95
N ALA A 21 24.67 7.30 -44.05
CA ALA A 21 23.50 6.48 -43.67
C ALA A 21 22.34 7.45 -43.33
N ALA A 22 21.07 7.02 -43.39
CA ALA A 22 20.01 7.93 -43.81
C ALA A 22 19.66 9.07 -42.85
N ASP A 23 19.60 8.86 -41.52
CA ASP A 23 19.07 9.88 -40.59
C ASP A 23 19.75 9.89 -39.21
N SER A 24 20.46 10.99 -38.91
CA SER A 24 21.53 11.03 -37.91
C SER A 24 21.69 12.38 -37.18
N THR A 25 21.40 12.39 -35.87
CA THR A 25 22.30 12.76 -34.75
C THR A 25 22.72 14.21 -34.40
N SER A 26 22.57 14.50 -33.08
CA SER A 26 23.40 15.31 -32.18
C SER A 26 23.19 16.84 -32.13
N SER A 27 23.09 17.42 -30.92
CA SER A 27 23.21 18.87 -30.70
C SER A 27 23.63 19.27 -29.28
N GLN A 28 24.27 20.43 -29.14
CA GLN A 28 25.19 20.76 -28.04
C GLN A 28 25.36 22.30 -27.84
N THR A 29 26.14 22.83 -26.87
CA THR A 29 26.36 22.54 -25.42
C THR A 29 27.28 23.67 -24.84
N GLN A 30 27.82 23.55 -23.62
CA GLN A 30 28.82 24.47 -22.97
C GLN A 30 28.38 25.93 -22.65
N ASP A 31 29.15 26.78 -21.94
CA ASP A 31 30.09 26.63 -20.79
C ASP A 31 30.39 28.03 -20.18
N GLY A 32 30.52 28.06 -18.85
CA GLY A 32 31.64 28.75 -18.20
C GLY A 32 31.53 28.55 -16.70
N LYS A 33 32.39 27.83 -15.97
CA LYS A 33 33.65 27.09 -16.26
C LYS A 33 33.72 25.88 -15.30
N GLU A 34 34.08 24.66 -15.64
CA GLU A 34 34.38 24.10 -16.97
C GLU A 34 33.46 22.89 -17.12
N ASN A 35 32.50 23.05 -18.02
CA ASN A 35 31.39 22.14 -18.24
C ASN A 35 31.57 21.46 -19.60
N ILE A 36 31.49 20.13 -19.66
CA ILE A 36 31.77 19.39 -20.91
C ILE A 36 30.73 18.27 -21.12
N ALA A 37 30.62 17.82 -22.36
CA ALA A 37 29.59 16.96 -22.94
C ALA A 37 30.25 15.88 -23.79
N GLU A 38 29.55 14.79 -24.07
CA GLU A 38 29.70 14.13 -25.38
C GLU A 38 28.50 13.28 -25.80
N VAL A 39 28.42 13.03 -27.11
CA VAL A 39 27.38 12.25 -27.79
C VAL A 39 28.06 11.22 -28.68
N SER A 40 27.51 10.01 -28.85
CA SER A 40 27.94 9.12 -29.94
C SER A 40 26.81 8.21 -30.44
N GLN A 41 26.58 8.16 -31.75
CA GLN A 41 25.62 7.24 -32.36
C GLN A 41 26.06 6.71 -33.73
N THR A 42 25.55 5.54 -34.09
CA THR A 42 25.79 4.81 -35.36
C THR A 42 24.68 3.76 -35.50
N GLN A 43 23.98 3.49 -36.61
CA GLN A 43 23.84 4.13 -37.92
C GLN A 43 22.33 4.17 -38.28
N ALA A 44 21.63 5.20 -37.81
CA ALA A 44 20.89 6.07 -38.74
C ALA A 44 20.11 5.37 -39.87
N SER A 45 18.86 4.96 -39.61
CA SER A 45 17.72 5.79 -40.04
C SER A 45 16.78 6.22 -38.89
N PHE A 46 17.19 7.24 -38.13
CA PHE A 46 16.39 8.29 -37.43
C PHE A 46 16.82 8.56 -35.98
N ALA A 47 18.12 8.77 -35.80
CA ALA A 47 18.77 9.29 -34.58
C ALA A 47 18.78 10.85 -34.59
N SER A 48 19.01 11.64 -33.52
CA SER A 48 19.17 11.39 -32.06
C SER A 48 19.67 12.67 -31.34
N ALA A 49 19.61 12.73 -30.00
CA ALA A 49 20.44 13.52 -29.07
C ALA A 49 20.48 15.06 -29.21
N THR A 50 20.18 15.77 -28.12
CA THR A 50 20.40 17.21 -27.95
C THR A 50 20.63 17.56 -26.47
N GLN A 51 21.87 17.92 -26.12
CA GLN A 51 22.36 18.25 -24.79
C GLN A 51 22.54 19.77 -24.64
N ASN A 52 22.24 20.39 -23.50
CA ASN A 52 22.60 21.80 -23.29
C ASN A 52 22.80 22.26 -21.84
N GLN A 53 23.56 23.35 -21.66
CA GLN A 53 24.56 23.37 -20.59
C GLN A 53 24.89 24.77 -20.01
N THR A 54 24.62 24.95 -18.70
CA THR A 54 25.61 25.42 -17.68
C THR A 54 25.90 26.93 -17.48
N GLY A 55 26.68 27.40 -16.48
CA GLY A 55 27.63 26.72 -15.54
C GLY A 55 27.86 27.35 -14.17
N LYS A 56 28.69 26.75 -13.28
CA LYS A 56 30.04 26.12 -13.44
C LYS A 56 30.13 24.63 -13.05
N GLY A 57 30.86 23.79 -13.80
CA GLY A 57 31.37 22.46 -13.38
C GLY A 57 30.59 21.16 -13.67
N HIS A 58 29.63 21.12 -14.60
CA HIS A 58 28.82 19.94 -14.96
C HIS A 58 29.52 18.97 -15.94
N ASN A 59 29.12 17.69 -15.98
CA ASN A 59 29.55 16.74 -17.03
C ASN A 59 28.43 15.74 -17.39
N HIS A 60 28.33 15.33 -18.65
CA HIS A 60 27.18 14.55 -19.17
C HIS A 60 27.47 13.83 -20.49
N LEU A 61 26.78 12.71 -20.76
CA LEU A 61 26.98 11.87 -21.94
C LEU A 61 25.67 11.27 -22.49
N ALA A 62 25.59 11.08 -23.83
CA ALA A 62 24.47 10.43 -24.53
C ALA A 62 24.94 9.45 -25.64
N VAL A 63 24.42 8.21 -25.73
CA VAL A 63 24.85 7.24 -26.77
C VAL A 63 23.67 6.42 -27.36
N GLN A 64 23.67 6.13 -28.68
CA GLN A 64 22.66 5.25 -29.33
C GLN A 64 23.15 4.42 -30.52
N ALA A 65 22.65 3.20 -30.72
CA ALA A 65 22.93 2.41 -31.95
C ALA A 65 21.93 1.25 -32.19
N GLU A 66 21.33 0.97 -33.37
CA GLU A 66 21.24 1.67 -34.67
C GLU A 66 19.73 1.73 -35.12
N SER A 67 19.15 2.84 -35.56
CA SER A 67 18.39 3.77 -34.68
C SER A 67 17.01 4.19 -35.27
N THR A 68 16.03 4.57 -34.44
CA THR A 68 14.95 5.56 -34.74
C THR A 68 14.57 6.39 -33.47
N SER A 69 15.54 6.83 -32.66
CA SER A 69 15.30 7.24 -31.25
C SER A 69 15.85 8.63 -30.88
N ASP A 70 15.24 9.30 -29.90
CA ASP A 70 15.52 10.69 -29.48
C ASP A 70 16.09 10.79 -28.04
N ILE A 71 17.03 11.72 -27.81
CA ILE A 71 17.55 12.03 -26.46
C ILE A 71 17.60 13.55 -26.30
N GLN A 72 17.12 14.10 -25.19
CA GLN A 72 17.26 15.49 -24.82
C GLN A 72 17.85 15.60 -23.40
N GLN A 73 18.92 16.37 -23.20
CA GLN A 73 19.50 16.63 -21.88
C GLN A 73 19.66 18.15 -21.67
N SER A 74 19.31 18.67 -20.49
CA SER A 74 19.54 20.08 -20.15
C SER A 74 19.92 20.27 -18.68
N ALA A 75 20.88 21.15 -18.41
CA ALA A 75 21.35 21.42 -17.05
C ALA A 75 21.64 22.91 -16.79
N THR A 76 21.12 23.44 -15.68
CA THR A 76 21.31 24.82 -15.22
C THR A 76 21.81 24.88 -13.77
N GLY A 77 22.70 25.83 -13.46
CA GLY A 77 23.29 25.99 -12.13
C GLY A 77 24.74 25.49 -12.03
N GLN A 78 25.07 24.54 -11.14
CA GLN A 78 26.46 24.10 -10.90
C GLN A 78 26.56 22.59 -10.61
N TYR A 79 27.54 21.88 -11.19
CA TYR A 79 27.85 20.48 -10.87
C TYR A 79 26.72 19.43 -11.02
N ASN A 80 25.66 19.67 -11.79
CA ASN A 80 24.70 18.60 -12.12
C ASN A 80 25.31 17.64 -13.17
N ALA A 81 24.99 16.34 -13.11
CA ALA A 81 25.48 15.32 -14.06
C ALA A 81 24.34 14.54 -14.74
N GLY A 82 24.60 13.99 -15.92
CA GLY A 82 23.59 13.30 -16.73
C GLY A 82 24.14 12.19 -17.64
N TYR A 83 23.53 11.00 -17.62
CA TYR A 83 23.83 9.89 -18.54
C TYR A 83 22.55 9.42 -19.24
N ALA A 84 22.59 9.24 -20.56
CA ALA A 84 21.47 8.75 -21.37
C ALA A 84 21.92 7.73 -22.43
N GLU A 85 21.23 6.59 -22.54
CA GLU A 85 21.58 5.49 -23.43
C GLU A 85 20.33 4.90 -24.11
N GLN A 86 20.40 4.62 -25.43
CA GLN A 86 19.35 3.87 -26.14
C GLN A 86 19.96 2.83 -27.10
N LEU A 87 19.90 1.55 -26.76
CA LEU A 87 20.48 0.45 -27.56
C LEU A 87 19.40 -0.37 -28.26
N PHE A 88 19.46 -0.48 -29.59
CA PHE A 88 18.49 -1.23 -30.40
C PHE A 88 17.01 -0.79 -30.21
N GLU A 89 16.79 0.45 -29.77
CA GLU A 89 15.46 1.05 -29.62
C GLU A 89 14.86 1.49 -30.96
N ASN A 90 13.53 1.40 -31.09
CA ASN A 90 12.78 1.97 -32.22
C ASN A 90 11.70 2.98 -31.79
N GLY A 91 11.87 4.28 -32.05
CA GLY A 91 10.87 5.31 -31.75
C GLY A 91 10.89 5.85 -30.31
N SER A 92 11.90 5.48 -29.52
CA SER A 92 11.96 5.77 -28.09
C SER A 92 12.61 7.13 -27.78
N GLN A 93 12.27 7.75 -26.64
CA GLN A 93 12.72 9.07 -26.21
C GLN A 93 13.26 9.05 -24.77
N ILE A 94 14.35 9.79 -24.51
CA ILE A 94 14.83 10.13 -23.15
C ILE A 94 14.92 11.66 -23.03
N THR A 95 14.36 12.25 -21.97
CA THR A 95 14.46 13.68 -21.66
C THR A 95 14.95 13.89 -20.22
N GLN A 96 16.06 14.60 -20.03
CA GLN A 96 16.64 14.95 -18.73
C GLN A 96 16.72 16.48 -18.56
N GLN A 97 16.28 17.00 -17.41
CA GLN A 97 16.27 18.43 -17.09
C GLN A 97 16.69 18.67 -15.64
N ALA A 98 17.87 19.25 -15.42
CA ALA A 98 18.41 19.55 -14.09
C ALA A 98 18.53 21.07 -13.84
N GLY A 99 18.16 21.51 -12.64
CA GLY A 99 18.32 22.89 -12.17
C GLY A 99 18.80 22.95 -10.72
N GLY A 100 19.74 23.84 -10.44
CA GLY A 100 20.31 24.01 -9.10
C GLY A 100 21.72 23.46 -9.00
N SER A 101 22.02 22.55 -8.07
CA SER A 101 23.39 22.03 -7.93
C SER A 101 23.52 20.57 -7.51
N TYR A 102 24.54 19.88 -8.00
CA TYR A 102 24.84 18.48 -7.65
C TYR A 102 23.70 17.49 -7.92
N ASN A 103 22.79 17.76 -8.85
CA ASN A 103 21.74 16.81 -9.21
C ASN A 103 22.27 15.79 -10.24
N ASP A 104 22.01 14.51 -10.05
CA ASP A 104 22.48 13.42 -10.91
C ASP A 104 21.28 12.73 -11.61
N ALA A 105 21.34 12.58 -12.93
CA ALA A 105 20.36 11.85 -13.73
C ALA A 105 21.00 10.70 -14.52
N PHE A 106 20.39 9.52 -14.48
CA PHE A 106 20.75 8.37 -15.30
C PHE A 106 19.51 7.83 -16.02
N ALA A 107 19.59 7.58 -17.33
CA ALA A 107 18.59 6.84 -18.09
C ALA A 107 19.24 5.85 -19.06
N SER A 108 18.68 4.63 -19.15
CA SER A 108 19.02 3.65 -20.17
C SER A 108 17.76 2.99 -20.71
N GLN A 109 17.65 2.90 -22.03
CA GLN A 109 16.65 2.10 -22.75
C GLN A 109 17.36 1.07 -23.63
N SER A 110 16.88 -0.17 -23.66
CA SER A 110 17.47 -1.23 -24.51
C SER A 110 16.45 -2.22 -25.05
N LEU A 111 16.66 -2.68 -26.29
CA LEU A 111 15.92 -3.77 -26.96
C LEU A 111 14.39 -3.56 -27.10
N GLY A 112 13.93 -2.31 -27.03
CA GLY A 112 12.51 -1.93 -27.01
C GLY A 112 12.03 -1.06 -28.18
N SER A 113 10.83 -0.51 -28.05
CA SER A 113 10.28 0.47 -29.01
C SER A 113 9.29 1.44 -28.37
N ASN A 114 9.23 2.68 -28.87
CA ASN A 114 8.31 3.74 -28.47
C ASN A 114 8.31 4.06 -26.95
N ASN A 115 9.41 3.76 -26.25
CA ASN A 115 9.55 3.99 -24.81
C ASN A 115 9.84 5.47 -24.51
N GLU A 116 9.34 6.01 -23.40
CA GLU A 116 9.56 7.39 -22.98
C GLU A 116 10.19 7.43 -21.58
N SER A 117 11.30 8.17 -21.43
CA SER A 117 11.90 8.48 -20.14
C SER A 117 11.94 10.01 -19.95
N LEU A 118 11.46 10.51 -18.82
CA LEU A 118 11.46 11.91 -18.45
C LEU A 118 12.00 12.09 -17.02
N GLN A 119 13.07 12.84 -16.85
CA GLN A 119 13.68 13.12 -15.54
C GLN A 119 13.82 14.63 -15.35
N THR A 120 13.16 15.19 -14.33
CA THR A 120 13.22 16.62 -14.02
C THR A 120 13.64 16.82 -12.56
N GLN A 121 14.69 17.60 -12.32
CA GLN A 121 15.28 17.79 -11.00
C GLN A 121 15.50 19.28 -10.74
N GLN A 122 15.10 19.77 -9.56
CA GLN A 122 15.27 21.15 -9.13
C GLN A 122 15.76 21.20 -7.68
N GLY A 123 16.86 21.92 -7.42
CA GLY A 123 17.42 22.11 -6.10
C GLY A 123 18.81 21.48 -5.95
N VAL A 124 19.10 20.79 -4.84
CA VAL A 124 20.47 20.40 -4.46
C VAL A 124 20.63 18.91 -4.16
N GLY A 125 21.47 18.21 -4.92
CA GLY A 125 21.85 16.84 -4.58
C GLY A 125 20.81 15.76 -4.89
N ASN A 126 19.79 16.04 -5.71
CA ASN A 126 18.76 15.06 -6.05
C ASN A 126 19.32 14.04 -7.06
N LYS A 127 18.92 12.77 -6.94
CA LYS A 127 19.37 11.68 -7.81
C LYS A 127 18.17 10.99 -8.47
N SER A 128 18.22 10.79 -9.78
CA SER A 128 17.20 10.06 -10.54
C SER A 128 17.84 9.00 -11.42
N THR A 129 17.26 7.80 -11.44
CA THR A 129 17.72 6.67 -12.26
C THR A 129 16.52 6.01 -12.93
N VAL A 130 16.60 5.81 -14.25
CA VAL A 130 15.57 5.15 -15.07
C VAL A 130 16.20 4.05 -15.91
N TRP A 131 15.76 2.81 -15.75
CA TRP A 131 16.15 1.66 -16.57
C TRP A 131 14.91 1.11 -17.28
N GLN A 132 14.97 0.93 -18.60
CA GLN A 132 13.89 0.37 -19.41
C GLN A 132 14.46 -0.66 -20.40
N ASP A 133 14.44 -1.94 -20.07
CA ASP A 133 14.91 -3.02 -20.96
C ASP A 133 13.76 -3.84 -21.53
N SER A 134 13.87 -4.17 -22.81
CA SER A 134 12.96 -5.01 -23.58
C SER A 134 11.48 -4.57 -23.54
N GLN A 135 11.23 -3.26 -23.36
CA GLN A 135 9.88 -2.69 -23.25
C GLN A 135 9.30 -2.20 -24.59
N GLU A 136 7.97 -2.22 -24.75
CA GLU A 136 7.24 -1.58 -25.86
C GLU A 136 6.26 -0.50 -25.33
N GLY A 137 6.39 0.75 -25.76
CA GLY A 137 5.46 1.84 -25.42
C GLY A 137 5.49 2.30 -23.96
N SER A 138 6.46 1.87 -23.16
CA SER A 138 6.48 2.09 -21.71
C SER A 138 7.04 3.47 -21.33
N LYS A 139 6.53 4.05 -20.24
CA LYS A 139 6.81 5.43 -19.82
C LYS A 139 7.34 5.50 -18.40
N ALA A 140 8.51 6.10 -18.23
CA ALA A 140 9.12 6.40 -16.95
C ALA A 140 9.21 7.92 -16.76
N THR A 141 8.69 8.44 -15.65
CA THR A 141 8.74 9.88 -15.33
C THR A 141 9.18 10.08 -13.89
N SER A 142 10.19 10.91 -13.68
CA SER A 142 10.62 11.37 -12.35
C SER A 142 10.67 12.89 -12.26
N GLY A 143 10.14 13.44 -11.17
CA GLY A 143 10.11 14.86 -10.86
C GLY A 143 10.58 15.09 -9.43
N GLN A 144 11.67 15.83 -9.22
CA GLN A 144 12.27 16.04 -7.90
C GLN A 144 12.46 17.54 -7.62
N SER A 145 12.05 18.00 -6.45
CA SER A 145 12.17 19.39 -6.01
C SER A 145 12.66 19.46 -4.56
N GLY A 146 13.80 20.11 -4.32
CA GLY A 146 14.35 20.28 -2.98
C GLY A 146 15.76 19.72 -2.84
N GLN A 147 16.04 18.95 -1.78
CA GLN A 147 17.39 18.49 -1.46
C GLN A 147 17.48 16.97 -1.30
N ARG A 148 18.51 16.34 -1.89
CA ARG A 148 18.87 14.93 -1.64
C ARG A 148 17.73 13.91 -1.81
N ASN A 149 16.72 14.22 -2.63
CA ASN A 149 15.69 13.24 -2.96
C ASN A 149 16.27 12.21 -3.96
N GLU A 150 15.93 10.94 -3.81
CA GLU A 150 16.36 9.84 -4.68
C GLU A 150 15.16 9.13 -5.30
N ALA A 151 15.18 8.97 -6.62
CA ALA A 151 14.15 8.31 -7.40
C ALA A 151 14.77 7.21 -8.28
N PHE A 152 14.23 5.99 -8.19
CA PHE A 152 14.62 4.86 -9.01
C PHE A 152 13.39 4.31 -9.75
N ILE A 153 13.53 4.11 -11.06
CA ILE A 153 12.48 3.51 -11.90
C ILE A 153 13.12 2.42 -12.73
N GLU A 154 12.57 1.21 -12.68
CA GLU A 154 13.03 0.08 -13.50
C GLU A 154 11.84 -0.58 -14.19
N GLN A 155 11.97 -0.86 -15.49
CA GLN A 155 10.97 -1.57 -16.29
C GLN A 155 11.71 -2.57 -17.20
N THR A 156 11.77 -3.85 -16.81
CA THR A 156 12.69 -4.83 -17.42
C THR A 156 12.04 -6.18 -17.70
N PHE A 157 12.79 -7.08 -18.37
CA PHE A 157 12.42 -8.47 -18.67
C PHE A 157 11.23 -8.68 -19.61
N GLY A 158 10.97 -7.75 -20.54
CA GLY A 158 9.92 -7.87 -21.55
C GLY A 158 8.56 -7.38 -21.06
N GLY A 159 8.10 -6.23 -21.54
CA GLY A 159 6.82 -5.66 -21.10
C GLY A 159 6.27 -4.63 -22.07
N SER A 160 5.01 -4.21 -21.89
CA SER A 160 4.43 -3.18 -22.76
C SER A 160 3.48 -2.22 -22.04
N ASN A 161 3.43 -0.97 -22.52
CA ASN A 161 2.62 0.14 -22.03
C ASN A 161 2.74 0.47 -20.52
N ASN A 162 3.79 -0.01 -19.84
CA ASN A 162 3.95 0.17 -18.41
C ASN A 162 4.27 1.63 -18.07
N ARG A 163 3.58 2.20 -17.08
CA ARG A 163 3.78 3.59 -16.65
C ARG A 163 4.37 3.65 -15.24
N SER A 164 5.45 4.39 -15.07
CA SER A 164 6.06 4.69 -13.77
C SER A 164 6.16 6.20 -13.61
N THR A 165 5.63 6.75 -12.51
CA THR A 165 5.67 8.19 -12.21
C THR A 165 6.10 8.40 -10.75
N VAL A 166 7.27 9.01 -10.53
CA VAL A 166 7.81 9.33 -9.19
C VAL A 166 7.94 10.84 -9.03
N ASN A 167 7.19 11.45 -8.13
CA ASN A 167 7.25 12.89 -7.83
C ASN A 167 7.60 13.13 -6.35
N GLN A 168 8.67 13.88 -6.09
CA GLN A 168 9.20 14.13 -4.75
C GLN A 168 9.41 15.61 -4.51
N THR A 169 8.91 16.12 -3.39
CA THR A 169 9.14 17.48 -2.90
C THR A 169 9.67 17.46 -1.48
N GLY A 170 10.75 18.20 -1.21
CA GLY A 170 11.32 18.37 0.12
C GLY A 170 12.73 17.80 0.26
N GLN A 171 13.00 17.01 1.31
CA GLN A 171 14.37 16.64 1.72
C GLN A 171 14.53 15.13 1.98
N ASP A 172 15.59 14.51 1.44
CA ASP A 172 15.95 13.12 1.77
C ASP A 172 14.85 12.07 1.53
N ASN A 173 13.88 12.35 0.64
CA ASN A 173 12.86 11.35 0.28
C ASN A 173 13.42 10.33 -0.72
N TYR A 174 13.06 9.06 -0.57
CA TYR A 174 13.46 7.95 -1.44
C TYR A 174 12.23 7.26 -2.02
N ALA A 175 12.22 7.02 -3.33
CA ALA A 175 11.13 6.34 -4.02
C ALA A 175 11.61 5.42 -5.14
N THR A 176 11.06 4.20 -5.16
CA THR A 176 11.30 3.19 -6.19
C THR A 176 9.98 2.77 -6.85
N ALA A 177 10.00 2.60 -8.18
CA ALA A 177 8.91 2.04 -8.98
C ALA A 177 9.45 0.97 -9.96
N GLU A 178 9.06 -0.29 -9.78
CA GLU A 178 9.59 -1.44 -10.55
C GLU A 178 8.48 -2.17 -11.32
N HIS A 179 8.70 -2.43 -12.61
CA HIS A 179 7.87 -3.33 -13.44
C HIS A 179 8.74 -4.45 -14.01
N LEU A 180 8.55 -5.70 -13.60
CA LEU A 180 9.30 -6.84 -14.14
C LEU A 180 8.38 -7.78 -14.92
N ASN A 181 8.62 -7.99 -16.22
CA ASN A 181 7.80 -8.87 -17.06
C ASN A 181 6.29 -8.54 -16.98
N HIS A 182 5.94 -7.26 -17.08
CA HIS A 182 4.57 -6.74 -16.83
C HIS A 182 3.97 -6.09 -18.08
N ILE A 183 2.65 -6.04 -18.20
CA ILE A 183 1.92 -5.40 -19.31
C ILE A 183 0.86 -4.42 -18.75
N ASP A 184 0.69 -3.25 -19.37
CA ASP A 184 -0.32 -2.23 -19.04
C ASP A 184 -0.33 -1.76 -17.55
N GLY A 185 0.81 -1.83 -16.84
CA GLY A 185 0.94 -1.40 -15.44
C GLY A 185 0.97 0.13 -15.24
N ASP A 186 0.64 0.61 -14.04
CA ASP A 186 0.77 2.03 -13.66
C ASP A 186 1.16 2.19 -12.17
N ILE A 187 2.42 2.56 -11.92
CA ILE A 187 2.95 2.87 -10.59
C ILE A 187 3.13 4.39 -10.46
N GLN A 188 2.46 4.98 -9.49
CA GLN A 188 2.49 6.40 -9.17
C GLN A 188 2.91 6.62 -7.71
N VAL A 189 4.03 7.30 -7.51
CA VAL A 189 4.56 7.66 -6.18
C VAL A 189 4.62 9.18 -6.07
N TYR A 190 4.01 9.72 -5.01
CA TYR A 190 4.05 11.13 -4.65
C TYR A 190 4.52 11.30 -3.21
N GLN A 191 5.58 12.06 -2.98
CA GLN A 191 6.13 12.36 -1.66
C GLN A 191 6.26 13.88 -1.48
N ASP A 192 5.72 14.42 -0.38
CA ASP A 192 5.89 15.81 0.04
C ASP A 192 6.30 15.87 1.52
N GLY A 193 7.54 16.30 1.78
CA GLY A 193 8.08 16.42 3.13
C GLY A 193 9.52 15.92 3.24
N HIS A 194 9.84 15.15 4.28
CA HIS A 194 11.21 14.71 4.54
C HIS A 194 11.35 13.24 4.94
N ASP A 195 12.49 12.63 4.64
CA ASP A 195 12.87 11.25 5.02
C ASP A 195 11.84 10.16 4.62
N ASN A 196 10.90 10.42 3.71
CA ASN A 196 9.88 9.43 3.35
C ASN A 196 10.47 8.37 2.41
N TRP A 197 10.10 7.10 2.62
CA TRP A 197 10.52 5.96 1.81
C TRP A 197 9.31 5.28 1.16
N ALA A 198 9.39 5.00 -0.13
CA ALA A 198 8.36 4.31 -0.89
C ALA A 198 8.97 3.29 -1.87
N TYR A 199 8.38 2.10 -1.93
CA TYR A 199 8.68 1.08 -2.91
C TYR A 199 7.36 0.54 -3.48
N GLY A 200 7.20 0.62 -4.80
CA GLY A 200 6.08 0.04 -5.53
C GLY A 200 6.58 -0.88 -6.64
N ASP A 201 5.99 -2.06 -6.73
CA ASP A 201 6.48 -3.14 -7.60
C ASP A 201 5.34 -3.94 -8.22
N GLN A 202 5.39 -4.13 -9.54
CA GLN A 202 4.44 -4.95 -10.31
C GLN A 202 5.19 -6.00 -11.14
N ARG A 203 4.89 -7.30 -10.94
CA ARG A 203 5.62 -8.42 -11.59
C ARG A 203 4.70 -9.45 -12.22
N GLU A 204 5.13 -9.98 -13.36
CA GLU A 204 4.50 -11.12 -14.06
C GLU A 204 2.98 -10.97 -14.29
N GLY A 205 2.51 -9.73 -14.41
CA GLY A 205 1.10 -9.32 -14.34
C GLY A 205 0.60 -8.56 -15.57
N THR A 206 -0.70 -8.23 -15.56
CA THR A 206 -1.35 -7.48 -16.64
C THR A 206 -2.36 -6.47 -16.10
N GLY A 207 -2.19 -5.20 -16.44
CA GLY A 207 -2.99 -4.10 -15.92
C GLY A 207 -2.78 -3.85 -14.43
N GLY A 208 -3.65 -3.04 -13.83
CA GLY A 208 -3.59 -2.75 -12.40
C GLY A 208 -2.70 -1.57 -12.05
N THR A 209 -2.79 -1.09 -10.82
CA THR A 209 -2.22 0.20 -10.42
C THR A 209 -1.67 0.16 -8.99
N ILE A 210 -0.54 0.85 -8.77
CA ILE A 210 -0.02 1.17 -7.44
C ILE A 210 0.00 2.70 -7.30
N ALA A 211 -0.72 3.26 -6.33
CA ALA A 211 -0.78 4.70 -6.07
C ALA A 211 -0.38 5.03 -4.63
N ILE A 212 0.83 5.55 -4.44
CA ILE A 212 1.43 5.90 -3.16
C ILE A 212 1.48 7.43 -2.99
N GLY A 213 0.92 7.95 -1.89
CA GLY A 213 1.00 9.35 -1.49
C GLY A 213 1.49 9.50 -0.04
N GLN A 214 2.62 10.13 0.17
CA GLN A 214 3.19 10.37 1.51
C GLN A 214 3.35 11.88 1.77
N TYR A 215 2.86 12.33 2.92
CA TYR A 215 2.84 13.73 3.33
C TYR A 215 3.40 13.87 4.76
N GLY A 216 4.56 14.49 4.92
CA GLY A 216 5.20 14.69 6.23
C GLY A 216 6.57 14.04 6.36
N GLY A 217 6.85 13.39 7.49
CA GLY A 217 8.21 13.03 7.90
C GLY A 217 8.43 11.54 8.17
N GLY A 218 9.37 10.89 7.46
CA GLY A 218 9.82 9.54 7.80
C GLY A 218 8.78 8.43 7.60
N ASN A 219 7.75 8.65 6.76
CA ASN A 219 6.76 7.61 6.46
C ASN A 219 7.38 6.56 5.53
N SER A 220 7.02 5.29 5.70
CA SER A 220 7.58 4.15 4.97
C SER A 220 6.45 3.32 4.35
N VAL A 221 6.55 2.98 3.07
CA VAL A 221 5.56 2.11 2.41
C VAL A 221 6.18 1.18 1.37
N GLU A 222 5.73 -0.06 1.38
CA GLU A 222 6.09 -1.11 0.42
C GLU A 222 4.80 -1.68 -0.21
N VAL A 223 4.74 -1.81 -1.53
CA VAL A 223 3.58 -2.35 -2.24
C VAL A 223 4.04 -3.30 -3.34
N TRP A 224 3.63 -4.55 -3.23
CA TRP A 224 3.91 -5.63 -4.20
C TRP A 224 2.62 -6.08 -4.90
N GLN A 225 2.70 -6.23 -6.23
CA GLN A 225 1.68 -6.88 -7.05
C GLN A 225 2.32 -7.96 -7.93
N ASP A 226 2.39 -9.20 -7.44
CA ASP A 226 2.96 -10.34 -8.16
C ASP A 226 1.85 -11.18 -8.81
N THR A 227 2.00 -11.46 -10.10
CA THR A 227 1.12 -12.33 -10.88
C THR A 227 -0.35 -11.89 -10.76
N GLN A 228 -0.58 -10.57 -10.81
CA GLN A 228 -1.91 -9.96 -10.72
C GLN A 228 -2.49 -9.64 -12.11
N ILE A 229 -3.83 -9.69 -12.21
CA ILE A 229 -4.56 -9.15 -13.37
C ILE A 229 -5.50 -8.03 -12.90
N GLY A 230 -5.19 -6.78 -13.26
CA GLY A 230 -6.07 -5.62 -13.05
C GLY A 230 -6.22 -5.14 -11.59
N SER A 231 -5.40 -5.62 -10.66
CA SER A 231 -5.50 -5.30 -9.22
C SER A 231 -4.99 -3.89 -8.88
N GLN A 232 -5.51 -3.30 -7.80
CA GLN A 232 -5.28 -1.90 -7.44
C GLN A 232 -4.84 -1.78 -5.97
N ALA A 233 -3.71 -1.14 -5.73
CA ALA A 233 -3.26 -0.74 -4.40
C ALA A 233 -3.18 0.79 -4.31
N SER A 234 -3.69 1.36 -3.22
CA SER A 234 -3.57 2.79 -2.94
C SER A 234 -3.20 3.04 -1.48
N VAL A 235 -2.15 3.81 -1.24
CA VAL A 235 -1.67 4.18 0.10
C VAL A 235 -1.60 5.69 0.22
N VAL A 236 -2.18 6.23 1.30
CA VAL A 236 -2.05 7.63 1.70
C VAL A 236 -1.57 7.71 3.14
N GLN A 237 -0.34 8.19 3.36
CA GLN A 237 0.25 8.41 4.68
C GLN A 237 0.37 9.92 4.94
N THR A 238 -0.12 10.39 6.08
CA THR A 238 -0.03 11.79 6.49
C THR A 238 0.43 11.89 7.95
N GLY A 239 1.56 12.55 8.18
CA GLY A 239 2.14 12.75 9.51
C GLY A 239 3.56 12.22 9.61
N GLN A 240 3.86 11.48 10.67
CA GLN A 240 5.22 11.02 10.97
C GLN A 240 5.32 9.51 11.15
N SER A 241 6.39 8.92 10.63
CA SER A 241 6.79 7.53 10.90
C SER A 241 5.71 6.46 10.69
N ASN A 242 4.72 6.71 9.83
CA ASN A 242 3.71 5.69 9.52
C ASN A 242 4.31 4.62 8.60
N GLU A 243 3.94 3.35 8.81
CA GLU A 243 4.48 2.19 8.10
C GLU A 243 3.35 1.44 7.38
N GLY A 244 3.53 1.14 6.10
CA GLY A 244 2.58 0.43 5.28
C GLY A 244 3.25 -0.70 4.49
N TYR A 245 2.61 -1.85 4.44
CA TYR A 245 2.99 -2.96 3.57
C TYR A 245 1.73 -3.52 2.93
N ILE A 246 1.75 -3.65 1.61
CA ILE A 246 0.69 -4.28 0.82
C ILE A 246 1.32 -5.36 -0.07
N ASP A 247 0.71 -6.53 -0.07
CA ASP A 247 1.08 -7.65 -0.93
C ASP A 247 -0.20 -8.17 -1.60
N GLN A 248 -0.20 -8.20 -2.92
CA GLN A 248 -1.26 -8.80 -3.73
C GLN A 248 -0.61 -9.82 -4.65
N SER A 249 -0.76 -11.10 -4.34
CA SER A 249 -0.04 -12.19 -5.02
C SER A 249 -1.02 -13.22 -5.64
N PHE A 250 -0.79 -13.61 -6.89
CA PHE A 250 -1.55 -14.63 -7.65
C PHE A 250 -3.07 -14.40 -7.75
N GLY A 251 -3.54 -13.26 -8.27
CA GLY A 251 -4.95 -12.87 -8.17
C GLY A 251 -5.50 -11.94 -9.25
N VAL A 252 -6.82 -11.71 -9.23
CA VAL A 252 -7.53 -10.92 -10.25
C VAL A 252 -8.45 -9.86 -9.61
N SER A 253 -8.39 -8.63 -10.12
CA SER A 253 -9.29 -7.51 -9.75
C SER A 253 -9.34 -7.21 -8.25
N ASN A 254 -8.26 -7.44 -7.52
CA ASN A 254 -8.19 -7.19 -6.08
C ASN A 254 -7.94 -5.72 -5.78
N LYS A 255 -8.39 -5.23 -4.63
CA LYS A 255 -8.24 -3.83 -4.23
C LYS A 255 -7.80 -3.67 -2.79
N VAL A 256 -6.69 -2.96 -2.57
CA VAL A 256 -6.30 -2.48 -1.24
C VAL A 256 -6.30 -0.95 -1.20
N SER A 257 -6.89 -0.37 -0.14
CA SER A 257 -6.77 1.04 0.17
C SER A 257 -6.34 1.22 1.63
N LEU A 258 -5.21 1.87 1.85
CA LEU A 258 -4.64 2.16 3.17
C LEU A 258 -4.54 3.68 3.36
N SER A 259 -5.18 4.21 4.39
CA SER A 259 -5.07 5.59 4.82
C SER A 259 -4.56 5.66 6.26
N GLN A 260 -3.44 6.33 6.48
CA GLN A 260 -2.82 6.49 7.80
C GLN A 260 -2.61 7.98 8.09
N GLN A 261 -3.16 8.46 9.20
CA GLN A 261 -3.06 9.85 9.64
C GLN A 261 -2.58 9.92 11.10
N GLY A 262 -1.40 10.51 11.31
CA GLY A 262 -0.82 10.75 12.64
C GLY A 262 0.61 10.21 12.76
N ASN A 263 0.93 9.59 13.90
CA ASN A 263 2.31 9.18 14.22
C ASN A 263 2.44 7.67 14.45
N ALA A 264 3.39 7.02 13.78
CA ALA A 264 3.76 5.61 14.03
C ALA A 264 2.60 4.61 13.88
N ASN A 265 1.61 4.88 13.02
CA ASN A 265 0.61 3.86 12.68
C ASN A 265 1.21 2.88 11.68
N ALA A 266 0.94 1.58 11.87
CA ALA A 266 1.51 0.51 11.07
C ALA A 266 0.43 -0.44 10.55
N SER A 267 0.54 -0.87 9.29
CA SER A 267 -0.43 -1.76 8.65
C SER A 267 0.22 -2.69 7.64
N TRP A 268 0.01 -4.00 7.79
CA TRP A 268 0.34 -5.03 6.79
C TRP A 268 -0.94 -5.62 6.22
N SER A 269 -1.07 -5.62 4.90
CA SER A 269 -2.27 -6.06 4.19
C SER A 269 -1.90 -7.05 3.08
N ASP A 270 -2.33 -8.30 3.22
CA ASP A 270 -2.01 -9.41 2.33
C ASP A 270 -3.27 -9.93 1.62
N GLN A 271 -3.18 -10.12 0.30
CA GLN A 271 -4.19 -10.67 -0.58
C GLN A 271 -3.55 -11.74 -1.49
N PHE A 272 -3.44 -12.96 -0.97
CA PHE A 272 -2.80 -14.09 -1.64
C PHE A 272 -3.82 -15.07 -2.22
N GLU A 273 -3.69 -15.43 -3.51
CA GLU A 273 -4.65 -16.27 -4.24
C GLU A 273 -6.10 -15.75 -4.11
N THR A 274 -6.28 -14.44 -4.31
CA THR A 274 -7.58 -13.76 -4.19
C THR A 274 -8.16 -13.33 -5.53
N ASN A 275 -9.50 -13.34 -5.62
CA ASN A 275 -10.24 -12.75 -6.74
C ASN A 275 -11.29 -11.74 -6.25
N ASN A 276 -11.41 -10.59 -6.92
CA ASN A 276 -12.39 -9.53 -6.66
C ASN A 276 -12.47 -9.09 -5.17
N SER A 277 -11.38 -9.24 -4.41
CA SER A 277 -11.39 -9.01 -2.96
C SER A 277 -10.92 -7.59 -2.63
N THR A 278 -11.60 -6.95 -1.67
CA THR A 278 -11.34 -5.57 -1.24
C THR A 278 -10.93 -5.51 0.23
N THR A 279 -9.80 -4.88 0.52
CA THR A 279 -9.40 -4.44 1.87
C THR A 279 -9.34 -2.91 1.91
N THR A 280 -10.03 -2.28 2.86
CA THR A 280 -9.98 -0.83 3.11
C THR A 280 -9.63 -0.58 4.58
N ILE A 281 -8.54 0.14 4.83
CA ILE A 281 -7.99 0.38 6.15
C ILE A 281 -7.81 1.89 6.37
N THR A 282 -8.43 2.43 7.41
CA THR A 282 -8.20 3.79 7.89
C THR A 282 -7.65 3.75 9.32
N GLN A 283 -6.50 4.39 9.55
CA GLN A 283 -5.87 4.56 10.86
C GLN A 283 -5.68 6.06 11.15
N THR A 284 -6.34 6.58 12.18
CA THR A 284 -6.20 7.97 12.63
C THR A 284 -5.74 8.02 14.09
N GLY A 285 -4.61 8.67 14.36
CA GLY A 285 -4.04 8.83 15.70
C GLY A 285 -2.62 8.26 15.76
N ASN A 286 -2.26 7.53 16.82
CA ASN A 286 -0.86 7.14 17.05
C ASN A 286 -0.68 5.66 17.43
N ASN A 287 0.37 5.01 16.92
CA ASN A 287 0.75 3.64 17.28
C ASN A 287 -0.35 2.58 17.02
N ASN A 288 -1.29 2.82 16.10
CA ASN A 288 -2.29 1.80 15.76
C ASN A 288 -1.65 0.73 14.85
N LEU A 289 -1.97 -0.55 15.06
CA LEU A 289 -1.27 -1.68 14.44
C LEU A 289 -2.23 -2.72 13.84
N HIS A 290 -2.26 -2.83 12.50
CA HIS A 290 -3.12 -3.77 11.79
C HIS A 290 -2.33 -4.84 11.02
N PHE A 291 -2.84 -6.07 11.06
CA PHE A 291 -2.44 -7.17 10.17
C PHE A 291 -3.70 -7.74 9.53
N THR A 292 -3.77 -7.80 8.19
CA THR A 292 -4.88 -8.40 7.45
C THR A 292 -4.40 -9.44 6.44
N TYR A 293 -5.18 -10.50 6.23
CA TYR A 293 -4.96 -11.54 5.23
C TYR A 293 -6.31 -11.95 4.62
N GLN A 294 -6.37 -11.99 3.29
CA GLN A 294 -7.50 -12.50 2.52
C GLN A 294 -7.02 -13.59 1.56
N ASN A 295 -7.79 -14.67 1.41
CA ASN A 295 -7.53 -15.77 0.47
C ASN A 295 -8.85 -16.36 -0.05
N GLY A 296 -9.06 -16.34 -1.37
CA GLY A 296 -10.33 -16.67 -2.02
C GLY A 296 -11.07 -15.48 -2.65
N GLU A 297 -12.39 -15.57 -2.78
CA GLU A 297 -13.16 -14.75 -3.74
C GLU A 297 -14.19 -13.82 -3.08
N ASN A 298 -14.35 -12.61 -3.62
CA ASN A 298 -15.33 -11.60 -3.18
C ASN A 298 -15.25 -11.28 -1.68
N LEU A 299 -14.04 -11.21 -1.12
CA LEU A 299 -13.83 -10.95 0.31
C LEU A 299 -13.76 -9.43 0.55
N ASN A 300 -14.57 -8.91 1.47
CA ASN A 300 -14.59 -7.50 1.85
C ASN A 300 -14.16 -7.33 3.31
N LEU A 301 -13.10 -6.56 3.55
CA LEU A 301 -12.63 -6.17 4.87
C LEU A 301 -12.53 -4.66 4.95
N THR A 302 -13.33 -4.05 5.82
CA THR A 302 -13.31 -2.62 6.12
C THR A 302 -12.89 -2.39 7.57
N ILE A 303 -11.84 -1.61 7.78
CA ILE A 303 -11.26 -1.32 9.08
C ILE A 303 -11.18 0.20 9.28
N ASN A 304 -11.77 0.71 10.35
CA ASN A 304 -11.68 2.12 10.76
C ASN A 304 -11.20 2.20 12.21
N THR A 305 -10.00 2.74 12.42
CA THR A 305 -9.37 2.83 13.75
C THR A 305 -9.03 4.27 14.08
N GLN A 306 -9.53 4.77 15.21
CA GLN A 306 -9.32 6.13 15.71
C GLN A 306 -8.76 6.10 17.15
N GLY A 307 -7.66 6.81 17.39
CA GLY A 307 -7.06 6.98 18.71
C GLY A 307 -5.67 6.36 18.81
N ASN A 308 -5.30 5.76 19.94
CA ASN A 308 -3.91 5.36 20.20
C ASN A 308 -3.72 3.89 20.54
N GLY A 309 -2.75 3.22 19.92
CA GLY A 309 -2.33 1.87 20.32
C GLY A 309 -3.39 0.78 20.08
N ASN A 310 -4.43 1.05 19.28
CA ASN A 310 -5.42 0.04 18.96
C ASN A 310 -4.83 -0.95 17.95
N SER A 311 -5.23 -2.23 18.04
CA SER A 311 -4.69 -3.28 17.19
C SER A 311 -5.77 -4.19 16.62
N ILE A 312 -5.55 -4.61 15.37
CA ILE A 312 -6.39 -5.58 14.66
C ILE A 312 -5.49 -6.67 14.11
N THR A 313 -5.79 -7.92 14.44
CA THR A 313 -5.08 -9.10 13.94
C THR A 313 -6.08 -10.00 13.21
N ALA A 314 -6.25 -9.75 11.92
CA ALA A 314 -7.01 -10.55 10.98
C ALA A 314 -6.05 -11.16 9.93
N SER A 315 -4.93 -11.74 10.38
CA SER A 315 -3.91 -12.38 9.54
C SER A 315 -3.41 -13.69 10.14
N ASN A 316 -3.09 -14.66 9.29
CA ASN A 316 -2.46 -15.95 9.65
C ASN A 316 -0.93 -15.92 9.48
N TRP A 317 -0.38 -14.93 8.78
CA TRP A 317 1.04 -14.83 8.42
C TRP A 317 1.85 -14.03 9.45
N LYS A 318 1.27 -12.97 10.03
CA LYS A 318 1.94 -12.08 10.98
C LYS A 318 0.99 -11.60 12.08
N GLY A 319 1.43 -11.73 13.34
CA GLY A 319 0.66 -11.34 14.53
C GLY A 319 0.75 -12.35 15.67
N ALA A 320 0.21 -12.00 16.84
CA ALA A 320 0.23 -12.86 18.04
C ALA A 320 -0.82 -13.99 18.01
N LYS A 321 -1.73 -13.98 17.02
CA LYS A 321 -2.84 -14.92 16.82
C LYS A 321 -3.10 -15.05 15.32
N MET A 322 -3.57 -16.23 14.88
CA MET A 322 -4.06 -16.40 13.51
C MET A 322 -5.42 -15.69 13.31
N GLY A 323 -5.71 -15.30 12.07
CA GLY A 323 -6.92 -14.60 11.65
C GLY A 323 -6.98 -14.46 10.12
N GLY A 324 -8.01 -13.77 9.62
CA GLY A 324 -8.19 -13.48 8.18
C GLY A 324 -9.53 -13.94 7.62
N GLN A 325 -9.75 -13.67 6.34
CA GLN A 325 -10.90 -14.13 5.56
C GLN A 325 -10.46 -15.23 4.58
N PHE A 326 -11.15 -16.37 4.60
CA PHE A 326 -10.80 -17.57 3.84
C PHE A 326 -12.04 -18.19 3.18
N GLY A 327 -12.13 -18.17 1.85
CA GLY A 327 -13.27 -18.76 1.12
C GLY A 327 -13.97 -17.77 0.20
N THR A 328 -15.28 -17.59 0.33
CA THR A 328 -16.08 -16.82 -0.65
C THR A 328 -17.10 -15.88 -0.02
N ASN A 329 -17.30 -14.69 -0.62
CA ASN A 329 -18.37 -13.73 -0.31
C ASN A 329 -18.42 -13.24 1.15
N GLN A 330 -17.28 -13.12 1.83
CA GLN A 330 -17.25 -12.73 3.24
C GLN A 330 -17.20 -11.20 3.39
N ASN A 331 -17.86 -10.66 4.41
CA ASN A 331 -17.83 -9.25 4.74
C ASN A 331 -17.49 -9.06 6.23
N ALA A 332 -16.50 -8.21 6.49
CA ALA A 332 -16.09 -7.82 7.83
C ALA A 332 -15.92 -6.30 7.92
N THR A 333 -16.63 -5.68 8.87
CA THR A 333 -16.45 -4.28 9.25
C THR A 333 -15.98 -4.19 10.69
N ILE A 334 -14.82 -3.59 10.93
CA ILE A 334 -14.23 -3.41 12.26
C ILE A 334 -14.02 -1.92 12.52
N ASN A 335 -14.63 -1.40 13.59
CA ASN A 335 -14.50 -0.02 14.02
C ASN A 335 -13.89 0.03 15.44
N GLN A 336 -12.73 0.68 15.61
CA GLN A 336 -12.09 0.88 16.92
C GLN A 336 -11.96 2.37 17.22
N ALA A 337 -12.40 2.81 18.39
CA ALA A 337 -12.31 4.18 18.86
C ALA A 337 -11.76 4.23 20.30
N GLY A 338 -10.64 4.94 20.50
CA GLY A 338 -10.04 5.16 21.82
C GLY A 338 -8.63 4.59 21.94
N ASN A 339 -8.31 3.89 23.03
CA ASN A 339 -6.94 3.54 23.38
C ASN A 339 -6.73 2.05 23.69
N GLY A 340 -5.83 1.39 22.95
CA GLY A 340 -5.41 0.01 23.26
C GLY A 340 -6.49 -1.06 23.05
N ASN A 341 -7.52 -0.78 22.25
CA ASN A 341 -8.53 -1.79 21.92
C ASN A 341 -7.94 -2.85 20.96
N GLY A 342 -8.40 -4.10 21.05
CA GLY A 342 -7.92 -5.23 20.26
C GLY A 342 -9.05 -6.01 19.60
N VAL A 343 -8.94 -6.29 18.29
CA VAL A 343 -9.81 -7.26 17.59
C VAL A 343 -8.96 -8.33 16.92
N ASN A 344 -9.35 -9.60 17.10
CA ASN A 344 -8.90 -10.71 16.29
C ASN A 344 -10.11 -11.36 15.59
N LEU A 345 -10.03 -11.51 14.28
CA LEU A 345 -11.10 -12.00 13.43
C LEU A 345 -10.61 -13.15 12.56
N THR A 346 -11.39 -14.23 12.50
CA THR A 346 -11.29 -15.30 11.50
C THR A 346 -12.65 -15.54 10.88
N GLN A 347 -12.78 -15.44 9.56
CA GLN A 347 -13.95 -15.90 8.80
C GLN A 347 -13.50 -16.98 7.83
N LYS A 348 -14.21 -18.11 7.79
CA LYS A 348 -13.90 -19.24 6.94
C LYS A 348 -15.17 -19.82 6.32
N GLY A 349 -15.08 -20.24 5.05
CA GLY A 349 -16.21 -20.76 4.28
C GLY A 349 -16.92 -19.67 3.47
N ALA A 350 -18.26 -19.67 3.47
CA ALA A 350 -19.06 -18.83 2.56
C ALA A 350 -19.98 -17.83 3.29
N ASP A 351 -20.20 -16.67 2.66
CA ASP A 351 -21.28 -15.71 2.99
C ASP A 351 -21.27 -15.20 4.46
N GLN A 352 -20.10 -15.21 5.11
CA GLN A 352 -19.93 -14.79 6.51
C GLN A 352 -20.01 -13.26 6.67
N LEU A 353 -20.71 -12.77 7.70
CA LEU A 353 -20.84 -11.34 7.99
C LEU A 353 -20.45 -11.01 9.45
N ALA A 354 -19.52 -10.07 9.62
CA ALA A 354 -19.10 -9.57 10.93
C ALA A 354 -19.11 -8.03 10.97
N THR A 355 -19.74 -7.43 11.97
CA THR A 355 -19.67 -6.00 12.30
C THR A 355 -19.26 -5.84 13.76
N LEU A 356 -18.04 -5.37 13.99
CA LEU A 356 -17.40 -5.32 15.30
C LEU A 356 -17.03 -3.87 15.65
N THR A 357 -17.57 -3.35 16.75
CA THR A 357 -17.32 -1.97 17.19
C THR A 357 -16.79 -1.92 18.63
N GLN A 358 -15.66 -1.25 18.85
CA GLN A 358 -15.06 -1.05 20.17
C GLN A 358 -14.88 0.45 20.43
N THR A 359 -15.43 0.94 21.54
CA THR A 359 -15.24 2.32 22.02
C THR A 359 -14.69 2.31 23.44
N GLY A 360 -13.63 3.09 23.68
CA GLY A 360 -13.03 3.28 25.00
C GLY A 360 -11.61 2.74 25.10
N LYS A 361 -11.31 1.97 26.15
CA LYS A 361 -9.93 1.56 26.48
C LYS A 361 -9.78 0.04 26.65
N GLY A 362 -8.78 -0.56 26.03
CA GLY A 362 -8.35 -1.92 26.37
C GLY A 362 -9.34 -3.04 26.02
N ASN A 363 -10.48 -2.74 25.40
CA ASN A 363 -11.51 -3.74 25.07
C ASN A 363 -10.94 -4.76 24.08
N GLN A 364 -11.33 -6.03 24.19
CA GLN A 364 -10.84 -7.15 23.39
C GLN A 364 -11.99 -7.92 22.73
N MET A 365 -11.88 -8.20 21.44
CA MET A 365 -12.75 -9.12 20.70
C MET A 365 -11.92 -10.23 20.06
N SER A 366 -12.38 -11.48 20.17
CA SER A 366 -11.87 -12.62 19.42
C SER A 366 -13.07 -13.31 18.77
N THR A 367 -13.12 -13.34 17.44
CA THR A 367 -14.30 -13.80 16.70
C THR A 367 -13.91 -14.81 15.62
N LYS A 368 -14.57 -15.96 15.61
CA LYS A 368 -14.42 -17.03 14.62
C LYS A 368 -15.77 -17.37 14.01
N GLN A 369 -15.87 -17.31 12.68
CA GLN A 369 -17.01 -17.82 11.91
C GLN A 369 -16.48 -18.88 10.95
N ASP A 370 -17.09 -20.07 10.92
CA ASP A 370 -16.76 -21.18 10.03
C ASP A 370 -18.03 -21.66 9.28
N ASP A 371 -17.86 -22.45 8.22
CA ASP A 371 -18.96 -22.96 7.38
C ASP A 371 -19.71 -21.89 6.56
N VAL A 372 -20.99 -21.55 6.83
CA VAL A 372 -21.85 -20.79 5.87
C VAL A 372 -22.79 -19.77 6.55
N SER A 373 -22.89 -18.55 6.02
CA SER A 373 -23.95 -17.57 6.38
C SER A 373 -24.07 -17.23 7.87
N ASN A 374 -22.97 -17.18 8.65
CA ASN A 374 -23.06 -16.75 10.04
C ASN A 374 -22.94 -15.22 10.12
N GLU A 375 -23.79 -14.61 10.95
CA GLU A 375 -23.83 -13.18 11.18
C GLU A 375 -23.45 -12.86 12.65
N LEU A 376 -22.55 -11.89 12.83
CA LEU A 376 -22.14 -11.37 14.13
C LEU A 376 -22.11 -9.84 14.14
N TYR A 377 -22.91 -9.23 15.00
CA TYR A 377 -22.93 -7.79 15.26
C TYR A 377 -22.62 -7.54 16.73
N PHE A 378 -21.53 -6.82 17.04
CA PHE A 378 -21.14 -6.62 18.42
C PHE A 378 -20.57 -5.23 18.72
N GLU A 379 -21.03 -4.64 19.82
CA GLU A 379 -20.51 -3.37 20.36
C GLU A 379 -19.91 -3.55 21.76
N GLN A 380 -18.69 -3.06 21.98
CA GLN A 380 -18.09 -2.90 23.31
C GLN A 380 -17.88 -1.42 23.60
N ASN A 381 -18.40 -0.92 24.72
CA ASN A 381 -18.26 0.46 25.14
C ASN A 381 -17.79 0.54 26.60
N GLY A 382 -16.58 1.03 26.82
CA GLY A 382 -16.02 1.24 28.15
C GLY A 382 -14.57 0.78 28.27
N THR A 383 -14.26 -0.04 29.28
CA THR A 383 -12.87 -0.39 29.62
C THR A 383 -12.68 -1.88 29.87
N ASP A 384 -11.68 -2.48 29.23
CA ASP A 384 -11.24 -3.87 29.44
C ASP A 384 -12.36 -4.93 29.26
N ASN A 385 -13.41 -4.64 28.47
CA ASN A 385 -14.45 -5.63 28.17
C ASN A 385 -13.94 -6.68 27.18
N ILE A 386 -14.36 -7.94 27.33
CA ILE A 386 -13.91 -9.09 26.54
C ILE A 386 -15.08 -9.74 25.82
N LEU A 387 -14.93 -10.01 24.53
CA LEU A 387 -15.80 -10.83 23.71
C LEU A 387 -15.00 -12.00 23.16
N ILE A 388 -15.55 -13.21 23.29
CA ILE A 388 -15.13 -14.39 22.56
C ILE A 388 -16.37 -14.93 21.85
N ALA A 389 -16.35 -15.03 20.53
CA ALA A 389 -17.45 -15.59 19.74
C ALA A 389 -16.92 -16.65 18.76
N ASP A 390 -17.50 -17.85 18.80
CA ASP A 390 -17.26 -18.94 17.86
C ASP A 390 -18.63 -19.36 17.27
N GLN A 391 -18.80 -19.20 15.97
CA GLN A 391 -20.00 -19.59 15.21
C GLN A 391 -19.60 -20.63 14.16
N ARG A 392 -20.30 -21.77 14.15
CA ARG A 392 -20.04 -22.90 13.24
C ARG A 392 -21.35 -23.49 12.73
N GLY A 393 -21.37 -23.96 11.50
CA GLY A 393 -22.60 -24.36 10.80
C GLY A 393 -23.23 -23.21 10.02
N THR A 394 -24.55 -23.18 9.95
CA THR A 394 -25.29 -22.44 8.93
C THR A 394 -26.36 -21.50 9.50
N ASP A 395 -26.41 -20.27 8.99
CA ASP A 395 -27.40 -19.24 9.34
C ASP A 395 -27.39 -18.83 10.84
N ASN A 396 -26.29 -19.02 11.58
CA ASN A 396 -26.26 -18.61 13.00
C ASN A 396 -26.12 -17.09 13.13
N TYR A 397 -26.95 -16.49 13.98
CA TYR A 397 -27.04 -15.05 14.19
C TYR A 397 -26.66 -14.68 15.63
N ALA A 398 -25.81 -13.66 15.76
CA ALA A 398 -25.39 -13.13 17.03
C ALA A 398 -25.46 -11.59 17.03
N TYR A 399 -26.18 -11.05 18.01
CA TYR A 399 -26.20 -9.62 18.32
C TYR A 399 -25.83 -9.41 19.79
N GLY A 400 -24.94 -8.46 20.07
CA GLY A 400 -24.67 -8.11 21.46
C GLY A 400 -24.02 -6.76 21.71
N SER A 401 -24.14 -6.32 22.96
CA SER A 401 -23.49 -5.12 23.47
C SER A 401 -22.92 -5.36 24.87
N SER A 402 -21.77 -4.75 25.16
CA SER A 402 -21.16 -4.75 26.49
C SER A 402 -20.76 -3.34 26.91
N GLN A 403 -21.42 -2.82 27.96
CA GLN A 403 -21.19 -1.50 28.50
C GLN A 403 -20.60 -1.55 29.92
N GLY A 404 -19.53 -0.81 30.15
CA GLY A 404 -18.90 -0.66 31.46
C GLY A 404 -17.47 -1.21 31.54
N THR A 405 -17.11 -1.89 32.62
CA THR A 405 -15.71 -2.24 32.92
C THR A 405 -15.49 -3.73 33.20
N GLY A 406 -14.59 -4.36 32.45
CA GLY A 406 -14.14 -5.74 32.71
C GLY A 406 -15.23 -6.79 32.52
N ASN A 407 -16.30 -6.51 31.78
CA ASN A 407 -17.33 -7.50 31.52
C ASN A 407 -16.84 -8.49 30.44
N THR A 408 -17.28 -9.74 30.53
CA THR A 408 -16.93 -10.82 29.60
C THR A 408 -18.19 -11.42 28.98
N ILE A 409 -18.19 -11.59 27.65
CA ILE A 409 -19.21 -12.34 26.91
C ILE A 409 -18.51 -13.45 26.12
N THR A 410 -18.96 -14.69 26.30
CA THR A 410 -18.53 -15.87 25.54
C THR A 410 -19.73 -16.45 24.82
N LEU A 411 -19.61 -16.60 23.50
CA LEU A 411 -20.64 -17.16 22.63
C LEU A 411 -20.07 -18.36 21.87
N ASP A 412 -20.74 -19.49 21.95
CA ASP A 412 -20.45 -20.74 21.22
C ASP A 412 -21.76 -21.19 20.54
N GLN A 413 -21.90 -20.92 19.24
CA GLN A 413 -23.05 -21.35 18.44
C GLN A 413 -22.61 -22.39 17.43
N SER A 414 -23.22 -23.57 17.47
CA SER A 414 -22.96 -24.65 16.53
C SER A 414 -24.27 -25.24 15.99
N GLY A 415 -24.39 -25.35 14.66
CA GLY A 415 -25.54 -25.96 14.01
C GLY A 415 -26.30 -24.98 13.10
N TYR A 416 -27.63 -25.00 13.13
CA TYR A 416 -28.49 -24.34 12.13
C TYR A 416 -29.41 -23.27 12.71
N SER A 417 -29.35 -22.04 12.19
CA SER A 417 -30.27 -20.94 12.53
C SER A 417 -30.36 -20.61 14.04
N ASN A 418 -29.28 -20.79 14.81
CA ASN A 418 -29.27 -20.40 16.22
C ASN A 418 -29.11 -18.89 16.37
N GLN A 419 -29.88 -18.28 17.28
CA GLN A 419 -29.93 -16.83 17.50
C GLN A 419 -29.54 -16.49 18.94
N SER A 420 -28.63 -15.53 19.11
CA SER A 420 -28.21 -15.02 20.42
C SER A 420 -28.28 -13.50 20.48
N TYR A 421 -28.90 -12.99 21.54
CA TYR A 421 -29.07 -11.57 21.84
C TYR A 421 -28.54 -11.29 23.25
N THR A 422 -27.32 -10.76 23.36
CA THR A 422 -26.62 -10.60 24.65
C THR A 422 -26.28 -9.14 24.95
N ASN A 423 -26.91 -8.55 25.98
CA ASN A 423 -26.73 -7.15 26.37
C ASN A 423 -26.27 -7.03 27.83
N GLN A 424 -25.05 -6.56 28.05
CA GLN A 424 -24.56 -6.09 29.35
C GLN A 424 -24.72 -4.57 29.41
N LEU A 425 -25.82 -4.11 30.02
CA LEU A 425 -26.30 -2.73 29.92
C LEU A 425 -25.47 -1.70 30.69
N TYR A 426 -24.87 -2.11 31.80
CA TYR A 426 -24.00 -1.27 32.64
C TYR A 426 -23.32 -2.08 33.75
N GLY A 427 -22.22 -1.55 34.27
CA GLY A 427 -21.58 -2.00 35.50
C GLY A 427 -20.23 -2.68 35.26
N SER A 428 -19.88 -3.67 36.09
CA SER A 428 -18.51 -4.20 36.10
C SER A 428 -18.39 -5.69 36.39
N GLY A 429 -17.53 -6.37 35.63
CA GLY A 429 -17.19 -7.78 35.87
C GLY A 429 -18.34 -8.77 35.63
N ASN A 430 -19.36 -8.39 34.85
CA ASN A 430 -20.43 -9.32 34.49
C ASN A 430 -19.90 -10.36 33.48
N GLU A 431 -20.40 -11.58 33.58
CA GLU A 431 -20.00 -12.72 32.77
C GLU A 431 -21.26 -13.35 32.17
N ALA A 432 -21.31 -13.45 30.84
CA ALA A 432 -22.34 -14.19 30.14
C ALA A 432 -21.70 -15.24 29.23
N THR A 433 -22.12 -16.49 29.37
CA THR A 433 -21.74 -17.60 28.50
C THR A 433 -22.99 -18.18 27.87
N ILE A 434 -23.05 -18.12 26.54
CA ILE A 434 -24.15 -18.66 25.75
C ILE A 434 -23.57 -19.77 24.87
N LYS A 435 -24.06 -20.98 25.09
CA LYS A 435 -23.77 -22.16 24.28
C LYS A 435 -25.07 -22.66 23.66
N GLN A 436 -25.10 -22.76 22.33
CA GLN A 436 -26.23 -23.27 21.57
C GLN A 436 -25.70 -24.33 20.59
N THR A 437 -26.21 -25.55 20.71
CA THR A 437 -25.97 -26.64 19.74
C THR A 437 -27.28 -26.99 19.04
N ASP A 438 -27.19 -27.65 17.88
CA ASP A 438 -28.33 -28.12 17.09
C ASP A 438 -29.08 -26.97 16.38
N SER A 439 -30.41 -26.82 16.50
CA SER A 439 -31.19 -26.04 15.52
C SER A 439 -32.24 -25.09 16.09
N ILE A 440 -32.27 -23.85 15.57
CA ILE A 440 -33.32 -22.83 15.81
C ILE A 440 -33.41 -22.44 17.31
N ASN A 441 -32.30 -22.51 18.06
CA ASN A 441 -32.30 -22.11 19.46
C ASN A 441 -32.15 -20.60 19.60
N VAL A 442 -32.91 -20.00 20.52
CA VAL A 442 -32.93 -18.54 20.74
C VAL A 442 -32.58 -18.22 22.19
N ALA A 443 -31.50 -17.46 22.40
CA ALA A 443 -31.03 -17.03 23.71
C ALA A 443 -31.09 -15.51 23.85
N TYR A 444 -31.82 -15.03 24.86
CA TYR A 444 -31.82 -13.64 25.30
C TYR A 444 -31.11 -13.53 26.65
N VAL A 445 -29.99 -12.81 26.73
CA VAL A 445 -29.28 -12.57 27.98
C VAL A 445 -29.15 -11.06 28.19
N THR A 446 -29.73 -10.55 29.28
CA THR A 446 -29.60 -9.14 29.70
C THR A 446 -29.04 -9.08 31.11
N GLN A 447 -27.92 -8.40 31.30
CA GLN A 447 -27.27 -8.21 32.59
C GLN A 447 -27.05 -6.72 32.90
N GLY A 448 -27.16 -6.33 34.17
CA GLY A 448 -26.82 -4.99 34.64
C GLY A 448 -26.41 -4.99 36.11
N GLY A 449 -25.30 -4.30 36.42
CA GLY A 449 -24.74 -4.21 37.77
C GLY A 449 -23.37 -4.89 37.90
N GLN A 450 -23.09 -5.58 39.01
CA GLN A 450 -21.73 -6.03 39.33
C GLN A 450 -21.61 -7.54 39.47
N SER A 451 -20.62 -8.15 38.80
CA SER A 451 -20.26 -9.56 38.97
C SER A 451 -21.42 -10.56 38.77
N ASN A 452 -22.41 -10.22 37.94
CA ASN A 452 -23.47 -11.17 37.59
C ASN A 452 -22.95 -12.23 36.62
N LYS A 453 -23.41 -13.47 36.78
CA LYS A 453 -23.05 -14.63 35.96
C LYS A 453 -24.30 -15.24 35.32
N ALA A 454 -24.33 -15.29 33.99
CA ALA A 454 -25.38 -15.91 33.20
C ALA A 454 -24.80 -17.06 32.37
N PHE A 455 -25.39 -18.24 32.45
CA PHE A 455 -25.03 -19.40 31.65
C PHE A 455 -26.27 -19.94 30.93
N VAL A 456 -26.20 -20.01 29.61
CA VAL A 456 -27.21 -20.65 28.77
C VAL A 456 -26.54 -21.82 28.04
N ASP A 457 -27.08 -23.03 28.18
CA ASP A 457 -26.69 -24.21 27.40
C ASP A 457 -27.95 -24.85 26.81
N GLN A 458 -28.12 -24.72 25.50
CA GLN A 458 -29.26 -25.21 24.74
C GLN A 458 -28.76 -26.25 23.75
N SER A 459 -29.19 -27.49 23.88
CA SER A 459 -28.88 -28.58 22.94
C SER A 459 -30.17 -29.26 22.50
N GLY A 460 -30.63 -28.97 21.28
CA GLY A 460 -31.90 -29.50 20.76
C GLY A 460 -32.56 -28.53 19.77
N VAL A 461 -33.88 -28.69 19.53
CA VAL A 461 -34.58 -27.94 18.48
C VAL A 461 -35.57 -26.92 19.06
N ALA A 462 -35.53 -25.69 18.54
CA ALA A 462 -36.48 -24.61 18.83
C ALA A 462 -36.60 -24.22 20.31
N GLN A 463 -35.50 -24.30 21.06
CA GLN A 463 -35.45 -23.95 22.48
C GLN A 463 -35.35 -22.43 22.65
N SER A 464 -36.04 -21.88 23.65
CA SER A 464 -35.94 -20.46 24.00
C SER A 464 -35.51 -20.27 25.45
N ALA A 465 -34.43 -19.51 25.64
CA ALA A 465 -33.87 -19.14 26.93
C ALA A 465 -33.94 -17.62 27.10
N THR A 466 -34.33 -17.15 28.29
CA THR A 466 -34.28 -15.74 28.65
C THR A 466 -33.72 -15.60 30.06
N ILE A 467 -32.58 -14.92 30.18
CA ILE A 467 -31.97 -14.54 31.44
C ILE A 467 -31.98 -13.02 31.54
N THR A 468 -32.59 -12.48 32.60
CA THR A 468 -32.48 -11.08 32.98
C THR A 468 -31.95 -10.99 34.41
N GLN A 469 -30.78 -10.40 34.58
CA GLN A 469 -30.13 -10.20 35.90
C GLN A 469 -29.85 -8.72 36.13
N LEU A 470 -30.43 -8.16 37.18
CA LEU A 470 -30.14 -6.80 37.64
C LEU A 470 -29.67 -6.86 39.10
N GLY A 471 -28.58 -6.18 39.43
CA GLY A 471 -28.02 -6.13 40.78
C GLY A 471 -26.58 -6.65 40.85
N SER A 472 -26.21 -7.28 41.96
CA SER A 472 -24.84 -7.72 42.21
C SER A 472 -24.75 -9.21 42.54
N ALA A 473 -23.73 -9.88 42.01
CA ALA A 473 -23.39 -11.29 42.26
C ALA A 473 -24.53 -12.30 41.99
N ASN A 474 -25.47 -11.97 41.10
CA ASN A 474 -26.50 -12.93 40.69
C ASN A 474 -25.88 -14.07 39.88
N LEU A 475 -26.33 -15.31 40.09
CA LEU A 475 -26.03 -16.45 39.23
C LEU A 475 -27.34 -16.98 38.62
N ALA A 476 -27.37 -17.16 37.31
CA ALA A 476 -28.49 -17.73 36.58
C ALA A 476 -27.97 -18.75 35.56
N THR A 477 -28.59 -19.92 35.55
CA THR A 477 -28.26 -21.03 34.67
C THR A 477 -29.54 -21.53 34.01
N VAL A 478 -29.56 -21.54 32.69
CA VAL A 478 -30.60 -22.20 31.88
C VAL A 478 -29.92 -23.33 31.13
N THR A 479 -30.41 -24.55 31.35
CA THR A 479 -30.02 -25.73 30.57
C THR A 479 -31.27 -26.35 29.98
N GLN A 480 -31.29 -26.51 28.66
CA GLN A 480 -32.40 -27.09 27.90
C GLN A 480 -31.83 -28.18 26.99
N GLN A 481 -32.52 -29.33 26.95
CA GLN A 481 -32.13 -30.59 26.28
C GLN A 481 -33.35 -31.20 25.60
#